data_AF-A0A7C5PZ70-F1
#
_entry.id   AF-A0A7C5PZ70-F1
#
_cell.length_a   1.000
_cell.length_b   1.000
_cell.length_c   1.000
_cell.angle_alpha   90.00
_cell.angle_beta   90.00
_cell.angle_gamma   90.00
#
_symmetry.space_group_name_H-M   'P 1'
#
loop_
_entity.id
_entity.type
_entity.pdbx_description
1 polymer ?
#
loop_
_entity_poly.entity_id
_entity_poly.type
_entity_poly.pdbx_seq_one_letter_code
_entity_poly.pdbx_strand_id
1 'polypeptide(L)'
;MGSCFNCHNGNIATGKPANHIASSNTCDDCHTTNAWSPAVFDHNSVSPGTCNSCHNGSTATGKPGNHIQTNAQCDVCHSTRGWTPANFDHNSVTGSCNSCHNGTTATGKPGNHFVTSQQCDICHDTRGWTPLVFRHSSGNYPGDHRRNLSCTRCHRNNSQTVTWPNPAYQPDCAACHANDYDQDEHKKYGNVRYSVSELRDCSGACHEYTDSSLSTIRKRRSGEHRVSDGSFD
;
A
#
# COMPACT_ATOMS: atom_id res chain seq x y z
N MET A 1 58.93 24.81 5.51
CA MET A 1 58.63 23.50 4.89
C MET A 1 57.43 23.69 3.99
N GLY A 2 57.55 23.34 2.70
CA GLY A 2 56.48 23.49 1.70
C GLY A 2 55.51 22.31 1.71
N SER A 3 54.36 22.46 1.06
CA SER A 3 53.39 21.37 0.91
C SER A 3 53.99 20.20 0.10
N CYS A 4 53.48 18.99 0.33
CA CYS A 4 53.91 17.76 -0.35
C CYS A 4 53.93 17.91 -1.88
N PHE A 5 52.93 18.61 -2.43
CA PHE A 5 52.79 18.88 -3.86
C PHE A 5 53.95 19.69 -4.46
N ASN A 6 54.60 20.58 -3.70
CA ASN A 6 55.70 21.39 -4.23
C ASN A 6 56.90 20.55 -4.65
N CYS A 7 57.10 19.39 -4.02
CA CYS A 7 58.13 18.41 -4.40
C CYS A 7 57.55 17.30 -5.29
N HIS A 8 56.35 16.79 -4.98
CA HIS A 8 55.70 15.71 -5.70
C HIS A 8 54.76 16.22 -6.81
N ASN A 9 55.31 16.98 -7.76
CA ASN A 9 54.57 17.61 -8.86
C ASN A 9 54.73 16.89 -10.22
N GLY A 10 55.44 15.75 -10.26
CA GLY A 10 55.73 15.01 -11.49
C GLY A 10 56.95 15.52 -12.27
N ASN A 11 57.50 16.68 -11.92
CA ASN A 11 58.72 17.23 -12.50
C ASN A 11 59.95 17.03 -11.57
N ILE A 12 59.79 17.30 -10.28
CA ILE A 12 60.87 17.16 -9.28
C ILE A 12 60.89 15.73 -8.71
N ALA A 13 59.75 15.29 -8.18
CA ALA A 13 59.53 13.92 -7.74
C ALA A 13 58.20 13.41 -8.30
N THR A 14 58.02 12.09 -8.26
CA THR A 14 56.78 11.44 -8.70
C THR A 14 55.57 12.08 -8.01
N GLY A 15 54.67 12.62 -8.83
CA GLY A 15 53.40 13.17 -8.39
C GLY A 15 52.28 12.11 -8.41
N LYS A 16 51.03 12.58 -8.44
CA LYS A 16 49.86 11.70 -8.53
C LYS A 16 49.90 10.91 -9.86
N PRO A 17 49.82 9.57 -9.83
CA PRO A 17 49.75 8.77 -11.05
C PRO A 17 48.42 9.00 -11.78
N ALA A 18 48.33 8.62 -13.06
CA ALA A 18 47.13 8.83 -13.88
C ALA A 18 45.87 8.14 -13.33
N ASN A 19 46.04 7.06 -12.55
CA ASN A 19 44.95 6.33 -11.88
C ASN A 19 44.65 6.85 -10.46
N HIS A 20 45.25 7.96 -10.04
CA HIS A 20 44.95 8.58 -8.75
C HIS A 20 43.57 9.23 -8.78
N ILE A 21 42.83 9.14 -7.67
CA ILE A 21 41.55 9.82 -7.52
C ILE A 21 41.70 11.35 -7.67
N ALA A 22 40.79 11.99 -8.40
CA ALA A 22 40.76 13.44 -8.50
C ALA A 22 40.59 14.04 -7.08
N SER A 23 41.57 14.82 -6.65
CA SER A 23 41.70 15.31 -5.28
C SER A 23 42.52 16.61 -5.26
N SER A 24 42.36 17.40 -4.20
CA SER A 24 43.17 18.59 -3.93
C SER A 24 44.64 18.24 -3.70
N ASN A 25 45.51 19.25 -3.60
CA ASN A 25 46.94 19.05 -3.33
C ASN A 25 47.26 18.86 -1.83
N THR A 26 46.26 18.53 -1.02
CA THR A 26 46.39 18.20 0.41
C THR A 26 46.58 16.70 0.57
N CYS A 27 47.82 16.21 0.48
CA CYS A 27 48.11 14.78 0.50
C CYS A 27 47.78 14.10 1.84
N ASP A 28 47.83 14.87 2.93
CA ASP A 28 47.63 14.37 4.30
C ASP A 28 46.17 14.00 4.60
N ASP A 29 45.22 14.33 3.70
CA ASP A 29 43.82 13.89 3.77
C ASP A 29 43.66 12.37 3.51
N CYS A 30 44.66 11.75 2.87
CA CYS A 30 44.65 10.35 2.44
C CYS A 30 45.89 9.57 2.86
N HIS A 31 47.05 10.23 2.91
CA HIS A 31 48.34 9.60 3.09
C HIS A 31 48.99 10.05 4.38
N THR A 32 49.74 9.17 5.02
CA THR A 32 50.64 9.55 6.11
C THR A 32 52.08 9.36 5.67
N THR A 33 53.01 10.12 6.25
CA THR A 33 54.44 9.96 5.98
C THR A 33 54.99 8.62 6.47
N ASN A 34 54.34 7.98 7.44
CA ASN A 34 54.72 6.68 7.98
C ASN A 34 54.09 5.50 7.22
N ALA A 35 52.94 5.71 6.59
CA ALA A 35 52.22 4.72 5.80
C ALA A 35 51.51 5.43 4.64
N TRP A 36 52.19 5.46 3.49
CA TRP A 36 51.67 6.08 2.27
C TRP A 36 50.65 5.19 1.55
N SER A 37 50.75 3.87 1.74
CA SER A 37 49.83 2.88 1.19
C SER A 37 49.54 1.78 2.21
N PRO A 38 48.27 1.38 2.41
CA PRO A 38 47.08 1.92 1.75
C PRO A 38 46.77 3.35 2.24
N ALA A 39 46.17 4.16 1.38
CA ALA A 39 45.61 5.44 1.77
C ALA A 39 44.36 5.23 2.63
N VAL A 40 44.17 6.07 3.64
CA VAL A 40 42.97 6.10 4.49
C VAL A 40 42.31 7.46 4.32
N PHE A 41 41.05 7.47 3.91
CA PHE A 41 40.28 8.69 3.69
C PHE A 41 39.21 8.88 4.77
N ASP A 42 39.22 10.04 5.42
CA ASP A 42 38.17 10.41 6.38
C ASP A 42 36.96 11.02 5.66
N HIS A 43 35.81 10.38 5.78
CA HIS A 43 34.55 10.84 5.18
C HIS A 43 33.88 11.99 5.97
N ASN A 44 34.37 12.37 7.15
CA ASN A 44 33.80 13.46 7.96
C ASN A 44 33.91 14.84 7.30
N SER A 45 34.88 15.03 6.39
CA SER A 45 35.09 16.31 5.68
C SER A 45 34.36 16.38 4.33
N VAL A 46 33.65 15.31 3.95
CA VAL A 46 32.89 15.27 2.69
C VAL A 46 31.62 16.10 2.83
N SER A 47 31.44 17.05 1.92
CA SER A 47 30.21 17.85 1.85
C SER A 47 28.98 16.96 1.60
N PRO A 48 27.86 17.20 2.32
CA PRO A 48 26.60 16.53 2.02
C PRO A 48 26.20 16.68 0.54
N GLY A 49 25.62 15.64 -0.04
CA GLY A 49 25.11 15.61 -1.39
C GLY A 49 26.17 15.42 -2.49
N THR A 50 27.43 15.13 -2.14
CA THR A 50 28.51 14.93 -3.14
C THR A 50 29.00 13.50 -3.26
N CYS A 51 28.35 12.52 -2.62
CA CYS A 51 28.82 11.13 -2.59
C CYS A 51 29.03 10.55 -4.00
N ASN A 52 28.09 10.83 -4.92
CA ASN A 52 28.12 10.33 -6.29
C ASN A 52 29.28 10.90 -7.13
N SER A 53 29.98 11.95 -6.70
CA SER A 53 31.13 12.47 -7.45
C SER A 53 32.30 11.49 -7.44
N CYS A 54 32.42 10.69 -6.38
CA CYS A 54 33.46 9.66 -6.23
C CYS A 54 32.86 8.25 -6.37
N HIS A 55 31.72 7.96 -5.75
CA HIS A 55 31.04 6.66 -5.80
C HIS A 55 30.19 6.49 -7.05
N ASN A 56 30.82 6.63 -8.22
CA ASN A 56 30.21 6.59 -9.54
C ASN A 56 30.39 5.24 -10.27
N GLY A 57 31.01 4.24 -9.62
CA GLY A 57 31.30 2.94 -10.21
C GLY A 57 32.58 2.87 -11.06
N SER A 58 33.23 4.01 -11.30
CA SER A 58 34.54 4.11 -11.99
C SER A 58 35.64 4.56 -11.03
N THR A 59 35.44 5.69 -10.34
CA THR A 59 36.42 6.25 -9.39
C THR A 59 36.43 5.50 -8.07
N ALA A 60 35.24 5.20 -7.53
CA ALA A 60 35.04 4.33 -6.38
C ALA A 60 33.78 3.48 -6.61
N THR A 61 33.65 2.41 -5.84
CA THR A 61 32.49 1.51 -5.91
C THR A 61 31.19 2.30 -5.78
N GLY A 62 30.33 2.17 -6.78
CA GLY A 62 29.00 2.78 -6.76
C GLY A 62 27.97 1.92 -6.04
N LYS A 63 26.69 2.18 -6.32
CA LYS A 63 25.57 1.36 -5.81
C LYS A 63 25.68 -0.08 -6.37
N PRO A 64 25.62 -1.13 -5.53
CA PRO A 64 25.63 -2.51 -6.01
C PRO A 64 24.34 -2.84 -6.77
N GLY A 65 24.35 -3.90 -7.59
CA GLY A 65 23.20 -4.28 -8.42
C GLY A 65 21.92 -4.63 -7.64
N ASN A 66 22.04 -5.00 -6.37
CA ASN A 66 20.92 -5.26 -5.45
C ASN A 66 20.48 -4.02 -4.64
N HIS A 67 21.04 -2.83 -4.92
CA HIS A 67 20.62 -1.60 -4.29
C HIS A 67 19.22 -1.19 -4.80
N ILE A 68 18.43 -0.54 -3.94
CA ILE A 68 17.16 0.07 -4.35
C ILE A 68 17.41 1.09 -5.47
N GLN A 69 16.60 1.06 -6.53
CA GLN A 69 16.79 1.97 -7.66
C GLN A 69 16.52 3.41 -7.20
N THR A 70 17.56 4.24 -7.19
CA THR A 70 17.48 5.65 -6.79
C THR A 70 18.61 6.48 -7.37
N ASN A 71 18.27 7.72 -7.73
CA ASN A 71 19.23 8.75 -8.13
C ASN A 71 19.65 9.65 -6.96
N ALA A 72 19.11 9.42 -5.76
CA ALA A 72 19.49 10.16 -4.58
C ALA A 72 20.99 10.00 -4.25
N GLN A 73 21.51 11.01 -3.57
CA GLN A 73 22.84 10.96 -2.96
C GLN A 73 22.83 9.99 -1.77
N CYS A 74 23.97 9.38 -1.48
CA CYS A 74 24.06 8.28 -0.52
C CYS A 74 23.67 8.72 0.89
N ASP A 75 23.97 9.96 1.25
CA ASP A 75 23.71 10.60 2.54
C ASP A 75 22.22 10.88 2.81
N VAL A 76 21.35 10.68 1.82
CA VAL A 76 19.89 10.65 2.04
C VAL A 76 19.48 9.45 2.88
N CYS A 77 20.17 8.32 2.73
CA CYS A 77 19.82 7.06 3.40
C CYS A 77 20.91 6.55 4.34
N HIS A 78 22.18 6.79 4.02
CA HIS A 78 23.33 6.23 4.74
C HIS A 78 24.05 7.30 5.56
N SER A 79 24.56 6.91 6.73
CA SER A 79 25.50 7.74 7.49
C SER A 79 26.93 7.24 7.25
N THR A 80 27.89 8.16 7.14
CA THR A 80 29.32 7.81 7.11
C THR A 80 29.82 7.21 8.44
N ARG A 81 29.10 7.47 9.54
CA ARG A 81 29.40 6.89 10.88
C ARG A 81 28.77 5.52 11.11
N GLY A 82 27.74 5.19 10.33
CA GLY A 82 26.97 3.95 10.42
C GLY A 82 26.31 3.69 9.08
N TRP A 83 27.04 3.04 8.17
CA TRP A 83 26.58 2.83 6.81
C TRP A 83 25.36 1.90 6.76
N THR A 84 25.28 0.93 7.67
CA THR A 84 24.14 0.03 7.82
C THR A 84 23.63 0.05 9.27
N PRO A 85 22.30 -0.05 9.47
CA PRO A 85 21.25 -0.02 8.44
C PRO A 85 21.10 1.37 7.81
N ALA A 86 20.55 1.41 6.60
CA ALA A 86 20.14 2.66 5.97
C ALA A 86 18.80 3.13 6.55
N ASN A 87 18.62 4.44 6.65
CA ASN A 87 17.32 5.04 6.91
C ASN A 87 16.55 5.21 5.59
N PHE A 88 15.27 4.89 5.60
CA PHE A 88 14.41 5.05 4.43
C PHE A 88 13.09 5.70 4.82
N ASP A 89 12.77 6.84 4.22
CA ASP A 89 11.52 7.56 4.44
C ASP A 89 10.49 7.24 3.35
N HIS A 90 9.46 6.48 3.72
CA HIS A 90 8.37 6.10 2.82
C HIS A 90 7.56 7.30 2.33
N ASN A 91 7.57 8.45 3.02
CA ASN A 91 6.87 9.66 2.56
C ASN A 91 7.47 10.25 1.28
N SER A 92 8.71 9.90 0.96
CA SER A 92 9.42 10.36 -0.24
C SER A 92 9.16 9.50 -1.48
N VAL A 93 8.40 8.41 -1.33
CA VAL A 93 8.14 7.45 -2.42
C VAL A 93 7.07 7.99 -3.35
N THR A 94 7.41 8.14 -4.63
CA THR A 94 6.48 8.55 -5.70
C THR A 94 6.04 7.39 -6.61
N GLY A 95 6.53 6.17 -6.35
CA GLY A 95 6.25 4.97 -7.15
C GLY A 95 5.26 4.01 -6.47
N SER A 96 4.83 3.00 -7.20
CA SER A 96 3.90 1.97 -6.68
C SER A 96 4.55 1.12 -5.60
N CYS A 97 3.83 0.87 -4.50
CA CYS A 97 4.34 0.09 -3.36
C CYS A 97 4.79 -1.32 -3.79
N ASN A 98 4.05 -1.93 -4.71
CA ASN A 98 4.31 -3.26 -5.24
C ASN A 98 5.60 -3.36 -6.10
N SER A 99 6.17 -2.24 -6.54
CA SER A 99 7.44 -2.24 -7.28
C SER A 99 8.61 -2.67 -6.39
N CYS A 100 8.54 -2.33 -5.10
CA CYS A 100 9.54 -2.70 -4.09
C CYS A 100 9.05 -3.87 -3.22
N HIS A 101 7.81 -3.84 -2.74
CA HIS A 101 7.21 -4.90 -1.91
C HIS A 101 6.71 -6.08 -2.78
N ASN A 102 7.63 -6.67 -3.53
CA ASN A 102 7.39 -7.75 -4.49
C ASN A 102 7.81 -9.14 -3.96
N GLY A 103 8.34 -9.23 -2.74
CA GLY A 103 8.85 -10.47 -2.14
C GLY A 103 10.34 -10.75 -2.40
N THR A 104 10.97 -9.97 -3.28
CA THR A 104 12.41 -10.05 -3.60
C THR A 104 13.16 -8.82 -3.11
N THR A 105 12.74 -7.62 -3.53
CA THR A 105 13.40 -6.35 -3.15
C THR A 105 13.07 -5.96 -1.72
N ALA A 106 11.81 -6.09 -1.34
CA ALA A 106 11.30 -5.91 0.01
C ALA A 106 10.19 -6.93 0.29
N THR A 107 9.85 -7.10 1.56
CA THR A 107 8.80 -8.01 2.00
C THR A 107 7.50 -7.75 1.23
N GLY A 108 6.98 -8.77 0.56
CA GLY A 108 5.71 -8.69 -0.16
C GLY A 108 4.49 -8.91 0.74
N LYS A 109 3.33 -9.10 0.11
CA LYS A 109 2.09 -9.46 0.79
C LYS A 109 2.28 -10.81 1.54
N PRO A 110 1.92 -10.91 2.83
CA PRO A 110 1.99 -12.18 3.55
C PRO A 110 0.98 -13.19 2.98
N GLY A 111 1.19 -14.49 3.22
CA GLY A 111 0.37 -15.55 2.63
C GLY A 111 -1.11 -15.52 3.02
N ASN A 112 -1.45 -14.91 4.16
CA ASN A 112 -2.81 -14.68 4.63
C ASN A 112 -3.40 -13.32 4.20
N HIS A 113 -2.72 -12.59 3.32
CA HIS A 113 -3.20 -11.31 2.81
C HIS A 113 -4.44 -11.51 1.92
N PHE A 114 -5.30 -10.48 1.90
CA PHE A 114 -6.44 -10.42 1.00
C PHE A 114 -6.01 -10.49 -0.47
N VAL A 115 -6.56 -11.40 -1.28
CA VAL A 115 -6.15 -11.51 -2.69
C VAL A 115 -6.71 -10.32 -3.47
N THR A 116 -5.81 -9.42 -3.85
CA THR A 116 -6.14 -8.21 -4.59
C THR A 116 -4.98 -7.75 -5.48
N SER A 117 -5.34 -7.20 -6.64
CA SER A 117 -4.45 -6.50 -7.57
C SER A 117 -4.34 -5.00 -7.28
N GLN A 118 -5.13 -4.48 -6.34
CA GLN A 118 -5.11 -3.07 -5.96
C GLN A 118 -3.76 -2.66 -5.36
N GLN A 119 -3.40 -1.39 -5.55
CA GLN A 119 -2.24 -0.79 -4.89
C GLN A 119 -2.42 -0.75 -3.37
N CYS A 120 -1.31 -0.79 -2.64
CA CYS A 120 -1.33 -0.93 -1.18
C CYS A 120 -1.96 0.29 -0.49
N ASP A 121 -1.75 1.48 -1.04
CA ASP A 121 -2.24 2.77 -0.57
C ASP A 121 -3.77 2.94 -0.63
N ILE A 122 -4.46 2.04 -1.34
CA ILE A 122 -5.94 1.95 -1.32
C ILE A 122 -6.45 1.46 0.04
N CYS A 123 -5.64 0.67 0.75
CA CYS A 123 -6.02 0.01 2.00
C CYS A 123 -5.15 0.41 3.19
N HIS A 124 -3.87 0.72 2.97
CA HIS A 124 -2.86 0.98 3.98
C HIS A 124 -2.28 2.38 3.83
N ASP A 125 -1.67 2.92 4.89
CA ASP A 125 -0.88 4.14 4.83
C ASP A 125 0.57 3.86 5.22
N THR A 126 1.49 4.68 4.73
CA THR A 126 2.92 4.61 5.06
C THR A 126 3.20 4.80 6.55
N ARG A 127 2.31 5.48 7.28
CA ARG A 127 2.39 5.66 8.74
C ARG A 127 1.92 4.45 9.54
N GLY A 128 1.12 3.57 8.94
CA GLY A 128 0.51 2.44 9.63
C GLY A 128 -0.17 1.46 8.68
N TRP A 129 0.31 0.22 8.67
CA TRP A 129 -0.31 -0.88 7.91
C TRP A 129 -1.65 -1.35 8.49
N THR A 130 -1.93 -1.01 9.75
CA THR A 130 -3.18 -1.33 10.45
C THR A 130 -3.56 -0.15 11.36
N PRO A 131 -4.85 0.23 11.43
CA PRO A 131 -6.01 -0.36 10.75
C PRO A 131 -6.09 0.01 9.26
N LEU A 132 -6.91 -0.73 8.50
CA LEU A 132 -7.19 -0.45 7.10
C LEU A 132 -7.98 0.86 6.96
N VAL A 133 -7.63 1.70 5.98
CA VAL A 133 -8.36 2.95 5.66
C VAL A 133 -9.33 2.81 4.49
N PHE A 134 -9.51 1.59 3.98
CA PHE A 134 -10.34 1.31 2.81
C PHE A 134 -11.82 1.61 3.03
N ARG A 135 -12.44 2.26 2.03
CA ARG A 135 -13.89 2.46 1.94
C ARG A 135 -14.37 1.99 0.58
N HIS A 136 -15.47 1.23 0.56
CA HIS A 136 -16.15 0.92 -0.69
C HIS A 136 -16.76 2.20 -1.27
N SER A 137 -16.46 2.48 -2.53
CA SER A 137 -16.99 3.64 -3.27
C SER A 137 -17.81 3.24 -4.51
N SER A 138 -17.89 1.94 -4.82
CA SER A 138 -18.67 1.46 -5.95
C SER A 138 -20.16 1.42 -5.60
N GLY A 139 -21.02 1.71 -6.57
CA GLY A 139 -22.48 1.56 -6.41
C GLY A 139 -22.95 0.11 -6.22
N ASN A 140 -22.06 -0.87 -6.41
CA ASN A 140 -22.32 -2.28 -6.14
C ASN A 140 -22.19 -2.62 -4.64
N TYR A 141 -21.64 -1.72 -3.84
CA TYR A 141 -21.62 -1.89 -2.40
C TYR A 141 -23.05 -1.67 -1.87
N PRO A 142 -23.67 -2.68 -1.22
CA PRO A 142 -25.08 -2.65 -0.80
C PRO A 142 -25.38 -1.66 0.34
N GLY A 143 -24.46 -0.75 0.63
CA GLY A 143 -24.61 0.28 1.66
C GLY A 143 -24.06 -0.11 3.02
N ASP A 144 -24.05 0.89 3.90
CA ASP A 144 -23.50 0.78 5.25
C ASP A 144 -24.39 -0.08 6.14
N HIS A 145 -23.85 -1.20 6.59
CA HIS A 145 -24.48 -2.03 7.62
C HIS A 145 -24.19 -1.44 9.00
N ARG A 146 -25.15 -1.49 9.93
CA ARG A 146 -25.02 -0.92 11.30
C ARG A 146 -23.78 -1.38 12.06
N ARG A 147 -23.26 -2.57 11.76
CA ARG A 147 -22.01 -3.11 12.29
C ARG A 147 -20.94 -3.01 11.21
N ASN A 148 -19.74 -2.53 11.58
CA ASN A 148 -18.58 -2.58 10.70
C ASN A 148 -18.29 -4.03 10.33
N LEU A 149 -18.76 -4.47 9.17
CA LEU A 149 -18.61 -5.85 8.72
C LEU A 149 -17.13 -6.09 8.44
N SER A 150 -16.60 -7.21 8.94
CA SER A 150 -15.30 -7.68 8.46
C SER A 150 -15.39 -7.99 6.97
N CYS A 151 -14.31 -7.78 6.23
CA CYS A 151 -14.24 -8.04 4.79
C CYS A 151 -14.73 -9.46 4.45
N THR A 152 -14.45 -10.43 5.31
CA THR A 152 -14.82 -11.85 5.18
C THR A 152 -16.32 -12.12 5.21
N ARG A 153 -17.16 -11.17 5.67
CA ARG A 153 -18.63 -11.32 5.61
C ARG A 153 -19.15 -11.26 4.18
N CYS A 154 -18.50 -10.46 3.32
CA CYS A 154 -18.83 -10.37 1.89
C CYS A 154 -17.84 -11.20 1.05
N HIS A 155 -16.54 -11.06 1.32
CA HIS A 155 -15.46 -11.73 0.59
C HIS A 155 -15.13 -13.10 1.20
N ARG A 156 -16.06 -14.05 1.05
CA ARG A 156 -15.95 -15.40 1.65
C ARG A 156 -14.76 -16.23 1.12
N ASN A 157 -14.30 -15.97 -0.10
CA ASN A 157 -13.29 -16.77 -0.79
C ASN A 157 -11.90 -16.10 -0.85
N ASN A 158 -11.52 -15.33 0.17
CA ASN A 158 -10.28 -14.52 0.20
C ASN A 158 -9.98 -13.84 -1.15
N SER A 159 -10.97 -13.16 -1.74
CA SER A 159 -10.89 -12.60 -3.09
C SER A 159 -11.56 -11.23 -3.13
N GLN A 160 -11.01 -10.32 -3.93
CA GLN A 160 -11.65 -9.04 -4.27
C GLN A 160 -13.02 -9.21 -4.97
N THR A 161 -13.26 -10.36 -5.58
CA THR A 161 -14.58 -10.70 -6.13
C THR A 161 -15.50 -11.22 -5.02
N VAL A 162 -16.71 -10.67 -4.96
CA VAL A 162 -17.77 -11.16 -4.06
C VAL A 162 -18.52 -12.27 -4.77
N THR A 163 -18.59 -13.44 -4.14
CA THR A 163 -19.52 -14.50 -4.54
C THR A 163 -20.79 -14.37 -3.72
N TRP A 164 -21.87 -13.98 -4.37
CA TRP A 164 -23.17 -13.84 -3.73
C TRP A 164 -23.79 -15.22 -3.47
N PRO A 165 -24.35 -15.46 -2.27
CA PRO A 165 -25.05 -16.71 -1.96
C PRO A 165 -26.19 -16.99 -2.93
N ASN A 166 -26.95 -15.95 -3.30
CA ASN A 166 -28.07 -16.04 -4.22
C ASN A 166 -27.84 -15.12 -5.43
N PRO A 167 -27.12 -15.58 -6.48
CA PRO A 167 -26.72 -14.71 -7.57
C PRO A 167 -27.87 -14.09 -8.36
N ALA A 168 -29.04 -14.73 -8.37
CA ALA A 168 -30.23 -14.27 -9.09
C ALA A 168 -30.84 -12.97 -8.52
N TYR A 169 -30.50 -12.61 -7.28
CA TYR A 169 -31.02 -11.42 -6.60
C TYR A 169 -30.01 -10.28 -6.52
N GLN A 170 -28.86 -10.38 -7.19
CA GLN A 170 -27.87 -9.29 -7.20
C GLN A 170 -28.42 -8.05 -7.93
N PRO A 171 -28.12 -6.83 -7.45
CA PRO A 171 -27.31 -6.47 -6.26
C PRO A 171 -28.15 -6.25 -4.98
N ASP A 172 -29.39 -6.70 -4.96
CA ASP A 172 -30.37 -6.39 -3.90
C ASP A 172 -30.09 -7.16 -2.60
N CYS A 173 -30.73 -6.75 -1.49
CA CYS A 173 -30.55 -7.35 -0.17
C CYS A 173 -30.75 -8.88 -0.17
N ALA A 174 -31.72 -9.38 -0.93
CA ALA A 174 -32.00 -10.81 -1.06
C ALA A 174 -30.82 -11.63 -1.61
N ALA A 175 -29.85 -11.01 -2.30
CA ALA A 175 -28.65 -11.71 -2.77
C ALA A 175 -27.87 -12.36 -1.62
N CYS A 176 -27.95 -11.78 -0.42
CA CYS A 176 -27.41 -12.36 0.81
C CYS A 176 -28.50 -12.86 1.77
N HIS A 177 -29.64 -12.17 1.85
CA HIS A 177 -30.64 -12.37 2.90
C HIS A 177 -31.87 -13.19 2.46
N ALA A 178 -31.88 -13.80 1.27
CA ALA A 178 -33.03 -14.59 0.84
C ALA A 178 -33.36 -15.78 1.75
N ASN A 179 -32.38 -16.29 2.50
CA ASN A 179 -32.60 -17.37 3.48
C ASN A 179 -33.16 -16.85 4.81
N ASP A 180 -33.06 -15.55 5.07
CA ASP A 180 -33.65 -14.90 6.25
C ASP A 180 -35.11 -14.49 5.99
N TYR A 181 -35.59 -14.65 4.75
CA TYR A 181 -36.94 -14.26 4.34
C TYR A 181 -37.99 -15.21 4.93
N ASP A 182 -38.85 -14.69 5.80
CA ASP A 182 -40.05 -15.38 6.27
C ASP A 182 -41.26 -15.00 5.41
N GLN A 183 -41.75 -15.95 4.61
CA GLN A 183 -42.93 -15.73 3.76
C GLN A 183 -44.22 -15.50 4.58
N ASP A 184 -44.29 -16.02 5.80
CA ASP A 184 -45.47 -15.92 6.65
C ASP A 184 -45.66 -14.56 7.31
N GLU A 185 -44.66 -13.67 7.26
CA GLU A 185 -44.82 -12.27 7.67
C GLU A 185 -45.26 -11.36 6.50
N HIS A 186 -45.16 -11.85 5.26
CA HIS A 186 -45.29 -11.04 4.05
C HIS A 186 -46.58 -11.31 3.27
N LYS A 187 -47.73 -10.97 3.86
CA LYS A 187 -49.04 -11.13 3.22
C LYS A 187 -49.32 -10.11 2.10
N LYS A 188 -49.81 -10.60 0.96
CA LYS A 188 -50.19 -9.80 -0.21
C LYS A 188 -51.69 -9.52 -0.27
N TYR A 189 -52.52 -10.55 -0.13
CA TYR A 189 -53.98 -10.48 0.05
C TYR A 189 -54.50 -11.87 0.45
N GLY A 190 -55.63 -11.98 1.15
CA GLY A 190 -56.22 -13.30 1.47
C GLY A 190 -55.22 -14.26 2.13
N ASN A 191 -54.93 -15.41 1.51
CA ASN A 191 -53.86 -16.32 1.95
C ASN A 191 -52.62 -16.27 1.03
N VAL A 192 -52.58 -15.33 0.08
CA VAL A 192 -51.47 -15.15 -0.85
C VAL A 192 -50.40 -14.31 -0.18
N ARG A 193 -49.17 -14.80 -0.26
CA ARG A 193 -47.97 -14.16 0.27
C ARG A 193 -47.11 -13.63 -0.85
N TYR A 194 -46.30 -12.62 -0.55
CA TYR A 194 -45.20 -12.23 -1.44
C TYR A 194 -44.15 -13.35 -1.49
N SER A 195 -43.37 -13.34 -2.55
CA SER A 195 -42.12 -14.09 -2.64
C SER A 195 -40.94 -13.16 -2.38
N VAL A 196 -39.80 -13.75 -2.00
CA VAL A 196 -38.52 -13.02 -1.90
C VAL A 196 -38.14 -12.31 -3.19
N SER A 197 -38.54 -12.85 -4.36
CA SER A 197 -38.27 -12.23 -5.67
C SER A 197 -39.05 -10.93 -5.87
N GLU A 198 -40.27 -10.86 -5.34
CA GLU A 198 -41.11 -9.65 -5.38
C GLU A 198 -40.65 -8.59 -4.38
N LEU A 199 -39.97 -9.00 -3.28
CA LEU A 199 -39.51 -8.13 -2.20
C LEU A 199 -37.98 -8.13 -2.05
N ARG A 200 -37.25 -8.30 -3.16
CA ARG A 200 -35.80 -8.54 -3.18
C ARG A 200 -34.94 -7.46 -2.51
N ASP A 201 -35.41 -6.22 -2.49
CA ASP A 201 -34.70 -5.05 -1.92
C ASP A 201 -34.96 -4.92 -0.41
N CYS A 202 -35.99 -5.57 0.12
CA CYS A 202 -36.41 -5.53 1.52
C CYS A 202 -36.64 -4.12 2.14
N SER A 203 -36.28 -3.02 1.45
CA SER A 203 -36.33 -1.66 1.95
C SER A 203 -37.75 -1.09 1.90
N GLY A 204 -38.56 -1.50 2.87
CA GLY A 204 -39.61 -0.70 3.48
C GLY A 204 -40.56 0.08 2.55
N ALA A 205 -41.36 -0.61 1.74
CA ALA A 205 -42.77 -0.25 1.49
C ALA A 205 -43.50 -1.44 0.82
N CYS A 206 -44.23 -2.24 1.59
CA CYS A 206 -45.10 -3.28 1.05
C CYS A 206 -46.57 -2.99 1.37
N HIS A 207 -47.45 -3.35 0.43
CA HIS A 207 -48.88 -3.15 0.57
C HIS A 207 -49.56 -4.50 0.74
N GLU A 208 -50.47 -4.56 1.70
CA GLU A 208 -51.46 -5.61 1.74
C GLU A 208 -52.72 -5.11 1.04
N TYR A 209 -53.23 -5.89 0.08
CA TYR A 209 -54.40 -5.55 -0.72
C TYR A 209 -55.66 -6.24 -0.20
N THR A 210 -56.81 -5.70 -0.57
CA THR A 210 -58.12 -6.29 -0.21
C THR A 210 -58.34 -7.65 -0.88
N ASP A 211 -57.87 -7.79 -2.13
CA ASP A 211 -58.11 -8.93 -2.99
C ASP A 211 -57.04 -9.04 -4.10
N SER A 212 -57.24 -10.00 -5.01
CA SER A 212 -56.33 -10.31 -6.10
C SER A 212 -56.24 -9.26 -7.21
N SER A 213 -57.10 -8.23 -7.22
CA SER A 213 -57.04 -7.14 -8.22
C SER A 213 -55.85 -6.20 -7.99
N LEU A 214 -55.28 -6.19 -6.78
CA LEU A 214 -54.19 -5.31 -6.36
C LEU A 214 -54.47 -3.81 -6.58
N SER A 215 -55.74 -3.43 -6.66
CA SER A 215 -56.17 -2.05 -6.92
C SER A 215 -56.38 -1.24 -5.64
N THR A 216 -56.81 -1.91 -4.56
CA THR A 216 -57.15 -1.27 -3.29
C THR A 216 -56.22 -1.75 -2.18
N ILE A 217 -55.44 -0.82 -1.62
CA ILE A 217 -54.54 -1.10 -0.51
C ILE A 217 -55.35 -1.15 0.78
N ARG A 218 -55.30 -2.29 1.47
CA ARG A 218 -55.89 -2.51 2.80
C ARG A 218 -54.98 -1.99 3.92
N LYS A 219 -53.68 -2.26 3.83
CA LYS A 219 -52.68 -1.83 4.83
C LYS A 219 -51.39 -1.45 4.12
N ARG A 220 -50.83 -0.30 4.50
CA ARG A 220 -49.46 0.09 4.12
C ARG A 220 -48.51 -0.31 5.25
N ARG A 221 -47.40 -0.95 4.90
CA ARG A 221 -46.29 -1.22 5.81
C ARG A 221 -45.08 -0.48 5.26
N SER A 222 -44.44 0.31 6.10
CA SER A 222 -43.28 1.12 5.72
C SER A 222 -42.31 1.18 6.88
N GLY A 223 -41.01 1.14 6.58
CA GLY A 223 -39.98 1.32 7.58
C GLY A 223 -39.46 0.05 8.25
N GLU A 224 -39.91 -1.14 7.82
CA GLU A 224 -39.33 -2.44 8.23
C GLU A 224 -38.06 -2.74 7.41
N HIS A 225 -37.18 -3.59 7.98
CA HIS A 225 -35.91 -4.06 7.39
C HIS A 225 -34.95 -2.93 6.95
N ARG A 226 -34.72 -1.92 7.79
CA ARG A 226 -33.75 -0.88 7.45
C ARG A 226 -32.34 -1.45 7.59
N VAL A 227 -31.43 -1.01 6.73
CA VAL A 227 -30.00 -1.38 6.81
C VAL A 227 -29.37 -0.99 8.17
N SER A 228 -30.00 -0.04 8.88
CA SER A 228 -29.64 0.37 10.25
C SER A 228 -30.10 -0.58 11.35
N ASP A 229 -30.98 -1.53 11.07
CA ASP A 229 -31.59 -2.37 12.11
C ASP A 229 -30.64 -3.52 12.50
N GLY A 230 -30.74 -3.97 13.75
CA GLY A 230 -29.85 -5.00 14.31
C GLY A 230 -30.21 -6.44 13.88
N SER A 231 -31.41 -6.58 13.34
CA SER A 231 -32.09 -7.80 12.90
C SER A 231 -33.10 -7.42 11.80
N PHE A 232 -33.56 -8.41 11.03
CA PHE A 232 -34.61 -8.27 10.01
C PHE A 232 -36.01 -8.45 10.63
N ASP A 233 -36.20 -7.94 11.84
CA ASP A 233 -37.49 -8.00 12.55
C ASP A 233 -38.42 -6.85 12.14
#